data_AF-A0A7V8YD09-F1
#
_entry.id   AF-A0A7V8YD09-F1
#
_cell.length_a   1.000
_cell.length_b   1.000
_cell.length_c   1.000
_cell.angle_alpha   90.00
_cell.angle_beta   90.00
_cell.angle_gamma   90.00
#
_symmetry.space_group_name_H-M   'P 1'
#
loop_
_entity.id
_entity.type
_entity.pdbx_description
1 polymer ?
#
loop_
_entity_poly.entity_id
_entity_poly.type
_entity_poly.pdbx_seq_one_letter_code
_entity_poly.pdbx_strand_id
1 'polypeptide(L)'
;MRLVLVLTLLMACDRGTVFVGTPGPSDADTDADTDTDTDTDADADTDAAEEPCFETDIVPIFERSCGTGDDSCHSPVAYGPIAANSCEGWLSLTNTPLGGDDCPPLPLYDRLVLLHGWSCLVNGAEESSFAPLRWNYVTPFDPDTSVLYQKIAPDGVLCAGENQESTQRMPLDAPLSEAEIALVRTWIEEGAKAGAACDTPTTPPTVQNAAPVVVIDHPGEGEVRLISNGPFPFIGRATDAEDGDLAASLAWSSSLEGLIGVGASFDHVLQPTGIHVVTATVTDADGASGSASITLEMVP
;
A
#
# COMPACT_ATOMS: atom_id res chain seq x y z
N MET A 1 -70.05 0.96 -24.36
CA MET A 1 -69.57 -0.36 -23.88
C MET A 1 -69.30 -0.23 -22.38
N ARG A 2 -69.74 -1.22 -21.59
CA ARG A 2 -69.88 -1.30 -20.11
C ARG A 2 -68.62 -0.82 -19.31
N LEU A 3 -68.73 0.00 -18.26
CA LEU A 3 -69.09 -0.27 -16.83
C LEU A 3 -68.06 -1.22 -16.15
N VAL A 4 -67.33 -0.87 -15.08
CA VAL A 4 -67.68 -0.84 -13.63
C VAL A 4 -66.42 -0.30 -12.86
N LEU A 5 -66.46 0.80 -12.08
CA LEU A 5 -66.65 0.92 -10.59
C LEU A 5 -65.47 0.28 -9.77
N VAL A 6 -64.80 0.92 -8.80
CA VAL A 6 -65.21 1.27 -7.40
C VAL A 6 -63.98 1.98 -6.75
N LEU A 7 -64.05 3.25 -6.33
CA LEU A 7 -64.39 3.79 -4.99
C LEU A 7 -63.23 3.80 -3.95
N THR A 8 -62.74 5.01 -3.70
CA THR A 8 -62.26 5.65 -2.44
C THR A 8 -62.23 4.86 -1.13
N LEU A 9 -61.15 5.03 -0.35
CA LEU A 9 -61.25 5.52 1.05
C LEU A 9 -59.95 6.20 1.54
N LEU A 10 -60.12 7.41 2.10
CA LEU A 10 -59.17 8.20 2.90
C LEU A 10 -58.93 7.54 4.28
N MET A 11 -57.78 7.77 4.93
CA MET A 11 -57.68 8.65 6.11
C MET A 11 -56.27 8.62 6.74
N ALA A 12 -55.73 9.82 6.94
CA ALA A 12 -54.67 10.12 7.90
C ALA A 12 -55.25 10.19 9.32
N CYS A 13 -54.40 10.07 10.35
CA CYS A 13 -54.71 10.58 11.69
C CYS A 13 -53.46 11.17 12.36
N ASP A 14 -53.64 12.35 12.94
CA ASP A 14 -52.70 13.29 13.53
C ASP A 14 -52.93 13.37 15.07
N ARG A 15 -51.83 13.58 15.81
CA ARG A 15 -51.63 14.23 17.14
C ARG A 15 -52.59 14.14 18.34
N GLY A 16 -51.94 14.12 19.52
CA GLY A 16 -52.39 14.72 20.80
C GLY A 16 -52.48 13.70 21.97
N THR A 17 -52.09 13.93 23.23
CA THR A 17 -51.79 15.14 24.02
C THR A 17 -51.14 14.77 25.39
N VAL A 18 -50.33 15.72 25.88
CA VAL A 18 -49.82 16.07 27.23
C VAL A 18 -50.55 15.55 28.49
N PHE A 19 -49.80 15.24 29.56
CA PHE A 19 -50.16 15.49 30.97
C PHE A 19 -48.93 15.92 31.81
N VAL A 20 -49.13 16.87 32.72
CA VAL A 20 -48.15 17.58 33.57
C VAL A 20 -48.34 17.19 35.03
N GLY A 21 -47.26 17.10 35.83
CA GLY A 21 -47.30 17.11 37.29
C GLY A 21 -45.89 17.15 37.93
N THR A 22 -45.58 18.22 38.67
CA THR A 22 -44.30 18.55 39.33
C THR A 22 -44.35 18.29 40.87
N PRO A 23 -43.41 18.75 41.75
CA PRO A 23 -42.48 17.90 42.52
C PRO A 23 -42.57 18.06 44.06
N GLY A 24 -41.77 17.30 44.83
CA GLY A 24 -41.47 17.62 46.24
C GLY A 24 -40.76 16.51 47.05
N PRO A 25 -39.97 16.85 48.09
CA PRO A 25 -38.68 16.21 48.41
C PRO A 25 -38.63 15.52 49.79
N SER A 26 -37.57 14.73 50.05
CA SER A 26 -36.92 14.68 51.38
C SER A 26 -35.68 13.77 51.40
N ASP A 27 -34.63 14.32 52.00
CA ASP A 27 -33.30 13.78 52.27
C ASP A 27 -33.28 12.52 53.17
N ALA A 28 -32.22 11.72 53.07
CA ALA A 28 -31.48 11.20 54.23
C ALA A 28 -30.18 10.52 53.82
N ASP A 29 -29.06 11.07 54.31
CA ASP A 29 -27.75 10.45 54.44
C ASP A 29 -27.83 9.07 55.08
N THR A 30 -27.03 8.12 54.58
CA THR A 30 -26.40 7.12 55.44
C THR A 30 -25.05 6.74 54.83
N ASP A 31 -23.99 7.27 55.44
CA ASP A 31 -22.62 6.78 55.28
C ASP A 31 -22.56 5.29 55.65
N ALA A 32 -22.11 4.48 54.71
CA ALA A 32 -21.55 3.17 54.99
C ALA A 32 -20.27 3.05 54.19
N ASP A 33 -19.16 3.30 54.88
CA ASP A 33 -17.81 2.92 54.45
C ASP A 33 -17.81 1.45 54.05
N THR A 34 -17.66 1.20 52.76
CA THR A 34 -17.12 -0.05 52.24
C THR A 34 -15.92 0.31 51.40
N ASP A 35 -14.75 0.27 52.04
CA ASP A 35 -13.45 0.13 51.36
C ASP A 35 -13.58 -0.99 50.32
N THR A 36 -13.68 -0.58 49.07
CA THR A 36 -13.46 -1.46 47.94
C THR A 36 -12.43 -0.75 47.09
N ASP A 37 -11.17 -1.10 47.34
CA ASP A 37 -10.08 -0.87 46.40
C ASP A 37 -10.54 -1.41 45.04
N THR A 38 -10.97 -0.49 44.20
CA THR A 38 -11.04 -0.69 42.77
C THR A 38 -10.30 0.47 42.18
N ASP A 39 -8.99 0.28 42.07
CA ASP A 39 -8.21 0.81 40.94
C ASP A 39 -8.96 0.40 39.68
N THR A 40 -9.95 1.21 39.31
CA THR A 40 -10.45 1.24 37.96
C THR A 40 -9.65 2.36 37.33
N ASP A 41 -8.40 2.05 37.00
CA ASP A 41 -7.80 2.60 35.82
C ASP A 41 -8.84 2.34 34.72
N ALA A 42 -9.60 3.39 34.42
CA ALA A 42 -10.41 3.44 33.25
C ALA A 42 -9.42 3.50 32.08
N ASP A 43 -8.83 2.35 31.77
CA ASP A 43 -8.53 1.99 30.40
C ASP A 43 -9.89 2.00 29.70
N ALA A 44 -10.30 3.21 29.30
CA ALA A 44 -11.10 3.37 28.11
C ALA A 44 -10.23 2.87 26.95
N ASP A 45 -10.12 1.54 26.86
CA ASP A 45 -9.78 0.82 25.66
C ASP A 45 -10.93 1.11 24.69
N THR A 46 -10.86 2.29 24.08
CA THR A 46 -11.59 2.56 22.86
C THR A 46 -10.95 1.70 21.81
N ASP A 47 -11.41 0.44 21.76
CA ASP A 47 -11.35 -0.53 20.67
C ASP A 47 -10.59 0.04 19.46
N ALA A 48 -9.25 0.01 19.55
CA ALA A 48 -8.42 0.26 18.39
C ALA A 48 -8.73 -0.95 17.49
N ALA A 49 -9.45 -0.71 16.40
CA ALA A 49 -9.80 -1.74 15.45
C ALA A 49 -8.54 -2.57 15.17
N GLU A 50 -8.59 -3.86 15.54
CA GLU A 50 -7.49 -4.80 15.37
C GLU A 50 -7.04 -4.74 13.90
N GLU A 51 -5.77 -4.40 13.66
CA GLU A 51 -5.21 -4.27 12.31
C GLU A 51 -5.47 -5.57 11.54
N PRO A 52 -6.13 -5.54 10.36
CA PRO A 52 -6.48 -6.76 9.63
C PRO A 52 -5.26 -7.51 9.13
N CYS A 53 -5.29 -8.82 9.31
CA CYS A 53 -4.17 -9.70 9.04
C CYS A 53 -4.45 -10.69 7.90
N PHE A 54 -3.43 -10.97 7.10
CA PHE A 54 -3.62 -11.70 5.85
C PHE A 54 -4.23 -13.09 6.06
N GLU A 55 -3.66 -13.93 6.93
CA GLU A 55 -4.06 -15.33 7.12
C GLU A 55 -5.38 -15.46 7.88
N THR A 56 -5.68 -14.54 8.79
CA THR A 56 -6.85 -14.59 9.68
C THR A 56 -8.07 -13.88 9.11
N ASP A 57 -7.87 -12.79 8.36
CA ASP A 57 -8.95 -11.89 7.95
C ASP A 57 -9.14 -11.90 6.43
N ILE A 58 -8.06 -11.99 5.67
CA ILE A 58 -8.11 -11.89 4.19
C ILE A 58 -8.24 -13.25 3.52
N VAL A 59 -7.48 -14.26 3.95
CA VAL A 59 -7.57 -15.63 3.40
C VAL A 59 -9.00 -16.20 3.50
N PRO A 60 -9.73 -16.06 4.64
CA PRO A 60 -11.10 -16.56 4.71
C PRO A 60 -12.06 -15.88 3.74
N ILE A 61 -11.78 -14.62 3.36
CA ILE A 61 -12.55 -13.93 2.31
C ILE A 61 -12.31 -14.63 0.96
N PHE A 62 -11.07 -14.94 0.60
CA PHE A 62 -10.77 -15.66 -0.65
C PHE A 62 -11.36 -17.06 -0.69
N GLU A 63 -11.24 -17.82 0.40
CA GLU A 63 -11.77 -19.17 0.50
C GLU A 63 -13.30 -19.21 0.38
N ARG A 64 -13.99 -18.20 0.94
CA ARG A 64 -15.45 -18.06 0.87
C ARG A 64 -15.92 -17.55 -0.49
N SER A 65 -15.25 -16.52 -1.00
CA SER A 65 -15.70 -15.74 -2.15
C SER A 65 -15.31 -16.36 -3.49
N CYS A 66 -14.20 -17.10 -3.51
CA CYS A 66 -13.64 -17.70 -4.71
C CYS A 66 -12.82 -18.96 -4.40
N GLY A 67 -13.33 -19.82 -3.51
CA GLY A 67 -12.60 -20.97 -2.97
C GLY A 67 -12.01 -21.94 -4.01
N THR A 68 -11.28 -22.95 -3.53
CA THR A 68 -10.59 -23.96 -4.36
C THR A 68 -11.51 -25.04 -4.95
N GLY A 69 -12.83 -24.87 -4.82
CA GLY A 69 -13.83 -25.92 -5.04
C GLY A 69 -14.32 -26.07 -6.48
N ASP A 70 -14.03 -25.10 -7.37
CA ASP A 70 -14.34 -25.20 -8.79
C ASP A 70 -13.19 -24.66 -9.66
N ASP A 71 -13.10 -25.13 -10.91
CA ASP A 71 -12.07 -24.70 -11.86
C ASP A 71 -12.30 -23.30 -12.45
N SER A 72 -13.36 -22.60 -12.02
CA SER A 72 -13.78 -21.31 -12.57
C SER A 72 -13.31 -20.13 -11.72
N CYS A 73 -13.01 -20.33 -10.43
CA CYS A 73 -12.55 -19.31 -9.48
C CYS A 73 -11.08 -19.52 -9.08
N HIS A 74 -10.12 -19.06 -9.89
CA HIS A 74 -8.69 -19.03 -9.51
C HIS A 74 -8.09 -20.40 -9.07
N SER A 75 -8.54 -21.51 -9.68
CA SER A 75 -8.01 -22.85 -9.36
C SER A 75 -6.55 -23.01 -9.81
N PRO A 76 -5.76 -23.88 -9.16
CA PRO A 76 -4.39 -24.19 -9.59
C PRO A 76 -4.30 -24.70 -11.03
N VAL A 77 -5.36 -25.36 -11.53
CA VAL A 77 -5.40 -25.94 -12.87
C VAL A 77 -5.59 -24.86 -13.93
N ALA A 78 -6.49 -23.89 -13.67
CA ALA A 78 -6.79 -22.83 -14.63
C ALA A 78 -5.87 -21.61 -14.49
N TYR A 79 -5.35 -21.34 -13.29
CA TYR A 79 -4.60 -20.13 -12.96
C TYR A 79 -3.26 -20.42 -12.26
N GLY A 80 -2.67 -21.58 -12.53
CA GLY A 80 -1.33 -21.96 -12.08
C GLY A 80 -0.20 -21.31 -12.89
N PRO A 81 1.05 -21.45 -12.44
CA PRO A 81 2.21 -20.91 -13.14
C PRO A 81 2.46 -21.58 -14.48
N ILE A 82 2.84 -20.79 -15.48
CA ILE A 82 3.20 -21.26 -16.82
C ILE A 82 4.62 -20.80 -17.14
N ALA A 83 5.55 -21.75 -17.29
CA ALA A 83 6.96 -21.48 -17.57
C ALA A 83 7.16 -20.66 -18.87
N ALA A 84 6.30 -20.88 -19.86
CA ALA A 84 6.31 -20.11 -21.12
C ALA A 84 6.06 -18.60 -20.95
N ASN A 85 5.46 -18.19 -19.82
CA ASN A 85 5.21 -16.79 -19.46
C ASN A 85 6.19 -16.29 -18.40
N SER A 86 7.38 -16.89 -18.29
CA SER A 86 8.39 -16.55 -17.29
C SER A 86 7.89 -16.63 -15.84
N CYS A 87 6.90 -17.49 -15.57
CA CYS A 87 6.28 -17.64 -14.25
C CYS A 87 5.58 -16.38 -13.72
N GLU A 88 5.20 -15.45 -14.60
CA GLU A 88 4.51 -14.20 -14.23
C GLU A 88 3.00 -14.26 -14.53
N GLY A 89 2.25 -13.32 -13.97
CA GLY A 89 0.87 -13.04 -14.38
C GLY A 89 -0.21 -13.99 -13.88
N TRP A 90 0.17 -15.14 -13.32
CA TRP A 90 -0.77 -16.13 -12.79
C TRP A 90 -1.22 -15.78 -11.37
N LEU A 91 -2.44 -16.18 -11.00
CA LEU A 91 -2.95 -16.03 -9.64
C LEU A 91 -3.96 -17.14 -9.34
N SER A 92 -3.48 -18.19 -8.67
CA SER A 92 -4.39 -19.12 -8.00
C SER A 92 -4.60 -18.66 -6.55
N LEU A 93 -5.83 -18.73 -6.06
CA LEU A 93 -6.19 -18.32 -4.69
C LEU A 93 -6.10 -19.46 -3.67
N THR A 94 -5.60 -20.64 -4.06
CA THR A 94 -5.36 -21.75 -3.11
C THR A 94 -4.34 -21.35 -2.05
N ASN A 95 -4.67 -21.47 -0.77
CA ASN A 95 -3.78 -21.14 0.34
C ASN A 95 -2.74 -22.24 0.64
N THR A 96 -2.03 -22.69 -0.39
CA THR A 96 -0.87 -23.58 -0.28
C THR A 96 0.20 -23.10 -1.26
N PRO A 97 1.50 -23.27 -0.96
CA PRO A 97 2.55 -22.98 -1.92
C PRO A 97 2.28 -23.69 -3.25
N LEU A 98 2.26 -22.94 -4.34
CA LEU A 98 1.99 -23.47 -5.68
C LEU A 98 3.16 -23.14 -6.61
N GLY A 99 3.65 -24.15 -7.31
CA GLY A 99 4.72 -24.05 -8.31
C GLY A 99 4.38 -24.89 -9.55
N GLY A 100 5.21 -24.80 -10.57
CA GLY A 100 5.11 -25.58 -11.81
C GLY A 100 6.44 -26.24 -12.14
N ASP A 101 6.50 -27.01 -13.23
CA ASP A 101 7.69 -27.82 -13.59
C ASP A 101 9.00 -27.00 -13.63
N ASP A 102 8.94 -25.71 -13.94
CA ASP A 102 10.09 -24.78 -13.94
C ASP A 102 9.82 -23.48 -13.15
N CYS A 103 8.70 -23.39 -12.42
CA CYS A 103 8.34 -22.20 -11.65
C CYS A 103 8.44 -22.50 -10.15
N PRO A 104 9.22 -21.73 -9.38
CA PRO A 104 9.39 -21.96 -7.95
C PRO A 104 8.03 -21.88 -7.23
N PRO A 105 7.82 -22.69 -6.19
CA PRO A 105 6.57 -22.64 -5.44
C PRO A 105 6.46 -21.32 -4.68
N LEU A 106 5.37 -20.60 -4.88
CA LEU A 106 5.06 -19.36 -4.16
C LEU A 106 3.85 -19.55 -3.22
N PRO A 107 3.95 -19.15 -1.94
CA PRO A 107 2.80 -18.96 -1.04
C PRO A 107 1.73 -18.04 -1.62
N LEU A 108 0.51 -18.05 -1.07
CA LEU A 108 -0.56 -17.16 -1.53
C LEU A 108 -0.21 -15.69 -1.36
N TYR A 109 0.35 -15.33 -0.21
CA TYR A 109 0.81 -13.98 0.08
C TYR A 109 1.77 -13.46 -0.99
N ASP A 110 2.87 -14.19 -1.24
CA ASP A 110 3.90 -13.81 -2.21
C ASP A 110 3.33 -13.65 -3.62
N ARG A 111 2.34 -14.47 -4.01
CA ARG A 111 1.67 -14.31 -5.31
C ARG A 111 0.90 -13.00 -5.43
N LEU A 112 0.30 -12.53 -4.34
CA LEU A 112 -0.46 -11.28 -4.34
C LEU A 112 0.46 -10.06 -4.38
N VAL A 113 1.57 -10.06 -3.65
CA VAL A 113 2.44 -8.89 -3.52
C VAL A 113 3.59 -8.84 -4.53
N LEU A 114 4.00 -9.98 -5.11
CA LEU A 114 5.12 -10.04 -6.06
C LEU A 114 4.69 -10.19 -7.53
N LEU A 115 3.48 -10.69 -7.81
CA LEU A 115 3.03 -10.90 -9.18
C LEU A 115 2.15 -9.76 -9.69
N HIS A 116 2.27 -9.49 -10.98
CA HIS A 116 1.51 -8.47 -11.67
C HIS A 116 0.20 -9.02 -12.25
N GLY A 117 -0.86 -8.22 -12.23
CA GLY A 117 -2.10 -8.54 -12.93
C GLY A 117 -1.91 -8.45 -14.44
N TRP A 118 -1.92 -9.60 -15.13
CA TRP A 118 -1.66 -9.65 -16.58
C TRP A 118 -2.54 -8.68 -17.36
N SER A 119 -3.83 -8.56 -17.05
CA SER A 119 -4.74 -7.71 -17.81
C SER A 119 -4.73 -6.22 -17.41
N CYS A 120 -3.81 -5.76 -16.57
CA CYS A 120 -3.86 -4.43 -15.94
C CYS A 120 -2.66 -3.55 -16.31
N LEU A 121 -2.76 -2.87 -17.45
CA LEU A 121 -1.77 -1.90 -17.93
C LEU A 121 -1.92 -0.56 -17.20
N VAL A 122 -0.80 0.01 -16.74
CA VAL A 122 -0.76 1.38 -16.18
C VAL A 122 -1.11 2.38 -17.30
N ASN A 123 -2.13 3.21 -17.09
CA ASN A 123 -2.43 4.45 -17.82
C ASN A 123 -2.15 4.46 -19.34
N GLY A 124 -2.74 3.51 -20.08
CA GLY A 124 -2.62 3.51 -21.54
C GLY A 124 -1.20 3.33 -22.07
N ALA A 125 -0.31 2.70 -21.29
CA ALA A 125 0.97 2.23 -21.79
C ALA A 125 0.73 1.29 -22.98
N GLU A 126 1.02 1.79 -24.18
CA GLU A 126 1.07 0.99 -25.41
C GLU A 126 2.01 -0.20 -25.17
N GLU A 127 1.64 -1.41 -25.64
CA GLU A 127 2.43 -2.65 -25.51
C GLU A 127 3.89 -2.57 -26.03
N SER A 128 4.27 -1.43 -26.60
CA SER A 128 5.55 -1.19 -27.28
C SER A 128 6.74 -0.82 -26.37
N SER A 129 6.56 -0.65 -25.05
CA SER A 129 7.69 -0.51 -24.11
C SER A 129 8.06 -1.84 -23.46
N PHE A 130 9.36 -2.10 -23.34
CA PHE A 130 10.07 -3.36 -23.04
C PHE A 130 9.62 -4.20 -21.82
N ALA A 131 8.62 -3.75 -21.07
CA ALA A 131 7.64 -4.52 -20.31
C ALA A 131 6.52 -3.52 -20.02
N PRO A 132 5.24 -3.77 -20.35
CA PRO A 132 4.21 -2.85 -19.91
C PRO A 132 4.24 -2.78 -18.39
N LEU A 133 4.26 -1.57 -17.82
CA LEU A 133 4.08 -1.41 -16.38
C LEU A 133 2.70 -1.97 -16.05
N ARG A 134 2.67 -3.10 -15.34
CA ARG A 134 1.44 -3.76 -14.92
C ARG A 134 1.24 -3.49 -13.43
N TRP A 135 0.01 -3.24 -13.02
CA TRP A 135 -0.32 -3.14 -11.59
C TRP A 135 -0.09 -4.50 -10.91
N ASN A 136 0.43 -4.47 -9.69
CA ASN A 136 0.51 -5.66 -8.84
C ASN A 136 -0.89 -6.13 -8.47
N TYR A 137 -1.04 -7.41 -8.15
CA TYR A 137 -2.28 -7.89 -7.57
C TYR A 137 -2.60 -7.13 -6.28
N VAL A 138 -1.60 -6.90 -5.43
CA VAL A 138 -1.63 -6.00 -4.28
C VAL A 138 -0.40 -5.11 -4.32
N THR A 139 -0.63 -3.80 -4.28
CA THR A 139 0.39 -2.78 -4.01
C THR A 139 0.24 -2.34 -2.55
N PRO A 140 1.17 -2.71 -1.66
CA PRO A 140 1.13 -2.26 -0.27
C PRO A 140 0.98 -0.74 -0.16
N PHE A 141 0.19 -0.27 0.80
CA PHE A 141 -0.12 1.13 1.08
C PHE A 141 -0.92 1.86 -0.02
N ASP A 142 -1.25 1.21 -1.14
CA ASP A 142 -1.93 1.83 -2.27
C ASP A 142 -3.05 0.93 -2.84
N PRO A 143 -4.29 1.05 -2.30
CA PRO A 143 -5.44 0.35 -2.85
C PRO A 143 -5.81 0.82 -4.26
N ASP A 144 -5.44 2.04 -4.65
CA ASP A 144 -5.81 2.61 -5.95
C ASP A 144 -5.02 1.99 -7.10
N THR A 145 -3.80 1.50 -6.84
CA THR A 145 -2.99 0.73 -7.80
C THR A 145 -3.01 -0.78 -7.56
N SER A 146 -3.80 -1.27 -6.59
CA SER A 146 -3.95 -2.71 -6.30
C SER A 146 -5.04 -3.35 -7.16
N VAL A 147 -4.69 -4.23 -8.10
CA VAL A 147 -5.68 -4.89 -8.98
C VAL A 147 -6.77 -5.62 -8.19
N LEU A 148 -6.40 -6.23 -7.06
CA LEU A 148 -7.34 -6.90 -6.16
C LEU A 148 -8.43 -5.93 -5.70
N TYR A 149 -8.05 -4.79 -5.12
CA TYR A 149 -9.00 -3.81 -4.60
C TYR A 149 -9.87 -3.23 -5.73
N GLN A 150 -9.25 -2.88 -6.86
CA GLN A 150 -9.96 -2.37 -8.03
C GLN A 150 -11.01 -3.35 -8.57
N LYS A 151 -10.81 -4.67 -8.42
CA LYS A 151 -11.77 -5.69 -8.89
C LYS A 151 -12.92 -5.95 -7.92
N ILE A 152 -12.73 -5.75 -6.62
CA ILE A 152 -13.78 -6.01 -5.60
C ILE A 152 -14.57 -4.74 -5.25
N ALA A 153 -13.96 -3.56 -5.36
CA ALA A 153 -14.61 -2.30 -5.00
C ALA A 153 -15.68 -1.91 -6.04
N PRO A 154 -16.87 -1.44 -5.63
CA PRO A 154 -17.94 -1.09 -6.56
C PRO A 154 -17.56 0.06 -7.51
N ASP A 155 -16.67 0.95 -7.08
CA ASP A 155 -16.19 2.14 -7.77
C ASP A 155 -14.76 2.00 -8.37
N GLY A 156 -14.09 0.86 -8.17
CA GLY A 156 -12.74 0.65 -8.67
C GLY A 156 -12.62 0.81 -10.20
N VAL A 157 -11.49 1.25 -10.70
CA VAL A 157 -11.19 1.34 -12.12
C VAL A 157 -10.85 -0.06 -12.65
N LEU A 158 -11.75 -0.64 -13.43
CA LEU A 158 -11.51 -1.93 -14.08
C LEU A 158 -10.48 -1.77 -15.19
N CYS A 159 -9.50 -2.67 -15.21
CA CYS A 159 -8.49 -2.70 -16.24
C CYS A 159 -9.12 -2.90 -17.63
N ALA A 160 -8.58 -2.23 -18.65
CA ALA A 160 -8.98 -2.43 -20.04
C ALA A 160 -8.51 -3.82 -20.50
N GLY A 161 -9.45 -4.68 -20.91
CA GLY A 161 -9.12 -5.98 -21.50
C GLY A 161 -8.53 -5.87 -22.90
N GLU A 162 -8.09 -7.01 -23.43
CA GLU A 162 -7.41 -7.17 -24.74
C GLU A 162 -8.23 -6.62 -25.94
N ASN A 163 -9.53 -6.38 -25.76
CA ASN A 163 -10.45 -5.83 -26.77
C ASN A 163 -11.13 -4.50 -26.35
N GLN A 164 -10.54 -3.72 -25.42
CA GLN A 164 -11.16 -2.53 -24.80
C GLN A 164 -12.45 -2.79 -23.99
N GLU A 165 -12.86 -4.05 -23.81
CA GLU A 165 -13.88 -4.40 -22.82
C GLU A 165 -13.23 -4.41 -21.43
N SER A 166 -13.77 -3.61 -20.50
CA SER A 166 -13.30 -3.62 -19.11
C SER A 166 -13.38 -5.03 -18.54
N THR A 167 -12.34 -5.48 -17.83
CA THR A 167 -12.43 -6.75 -17.08
C THR A 167 -13.60 -6.70 -16.11
N GLN A 168 -14.17 -7.86 -15.74
CA GLN A 168 -15.33 -7.89 -14.85
C GLN A 168 -14.94 -7.70 -13.37
N ARG A 169 -15.91 -7.19 -12.60
CA ARG A 169 -15.86 -7.18 -11.12
C ARG A 169 -15.81 -8.60 -10.59
N MET A 170 -15.09 -8.78 -9.48
CA MET A 170 -14.94 -10.08 -8.83
C MET A 170 -15.41 -10.04 -7.38
N PRO A 171 -15.96 -11.16 -6.86
CA PRO A 171 -16.37 -12.35 -7.61
C PRO A 171 -17.61 -12.10 -8.49
N LEU A 172 -17.71 -12.79 -9.63
CA LEU A 172 -18.74 -12.54 -10.65
C LEU A 172 -20.18 -12.73 -10.14
N ASP A 173 -20.42 -13.78 -9.35
CA ASP A 173 -21.77 -14.20 -8.93
C ASP A 173 -22.00 -14.05 -7.42
N ALA A 174 -21.00 -13.58 -6.68
CA ALA A 174 -21.04 -13.44 -5.23
C ALA A 174 -20.15 -12.25 -4.78
N PRO A 175 -20.58 -11.00 -5.02
CA PRO A 175 -19.80 -9.84 -4.60
C PRO A 175 -19.61 -9.83 -3.08
N LEU A 176 -18.45 -9.36 -2.63
CA LEU A 176 -18.15 -9.17 -1.22
C LEU A 176 -19.11 -8.15 -0.60
N SER A 177 -19.37 -8.30 0.69
CA SER A 177 -20.05 -7.30 1.49
C SER A 177 -19.19 -6.03 1.63
N GLU A 178 -19.83 -4.89 1.90
CA GLU A 178 -19.12 -3.62 2.15
C GLU A 178 -18.09 -3.74 3.29
N ALA A 179 -18.39 -4.54 4.32
CA ALA A 179 -17.47 -4.78 5.43
C ALA A 179 -16.22 -5.58 4.99
N GLU A 180 -16.37 -6.59 4.13
CA GLU A 180 -15.24 -7.35 3.60
C GLU A 180 -14.39 -6.50 2.65
N ILE A 181 -15.03 -5.65 1.83
CA ILE A 181 -14.31 -4.71 0.96
C ILE A 181 -13.53 -3.69 1.80
N ALA A 182 -14.14 -3.17 2.87
CA ALA A 182 -13.47 -2.26 3.80
C ALA A 182 -12.30 -2.95 4.50
N LEU A 183 -12.46 -4.22 4.92
CA LEU A 183 -11.39 -5.00 5.54
C LEU A 183 -10.19 -5.17 4.60
N VAL A 184 -10.44 -5.53 3.34
CA VAL A 184 -9.38 -5.65 2.31
C VAL A 184 -8.73 -4.30 2.03
N ARG A 185 -9.51 -3.20 1.97
CA ARG A 185 -8.97 -1.84 1.82
C ARG A 185 -8.01 -1.50 2.97
N THR A 186 -8.47 -1.65 4.21
CA THR A 186 -7.68 -1.33 5.41
C THR A 186 -6.41 -2.17 5.46
N TRP A 187 -6.49 -3.48 5.18
CA TRP A 187 -5.31 -4.33 5.09
C TRP A 187 -4.29 -3.82 4.08
N ILE A 188 -4.72 -3.37 2.89
CA ILE A 188 -3.82 -2.81 1.88
C ILE A 188 -3.24 -1.46 2.34
N GLU A 189 -4.08 -0.56 2.86
CA GLU A 189 -3.67 0.76 3.36
C GLU A 189 -2.66 0.65 4.51
N GLU A 190 -2.71 -0.42 5.30
CA GLU A 190 -1.77 -0.72 6.39
C GLU A 190 -0.52 -1.50 5.94
N GLY A 191 -0.29 -1.61 4.63
CA GLY A 191 0.92 -2.21 4.06
C GLY A 191 0.79 -3.69 3.70
N ALA A 192 -0.43 -4.22 3.66
CA ALA A 192 -0.74 -5.59 3.26
C ALA A 192 0.11 -6.63 4.00
N LYS A 193 0.19 -6.56 5.34
CA LYS A 193 1.08 -7.39 6.16
C LYS A 193 0.76 -8.89 6.05
N ALA A 194 1.79 -9.74 6.02
CA ALA A 194 1.67 -11.18 6.20
C ALA A 194 1.40 -11.53 7.68
N GLY A 195 0.76 -12.66 7.95
CA GLY A 195 0.29 -13.07 9.27
C GLY A 195 1.39 -13.43 10.26
N ALA A 196 2.60 -13.77 9.78
CA ALA A 196 3.76 -13.88 10.66
C ALA A 196 4.11 -12.54 11.36
N ALA A 197 3.66 -11.40 10.81
CA ALA A 197 3.81 -10.08 11.40
C ALA A 197 2.63 -9.68 12.32
N CYS A 198 1.64 -10.57 12.51
CA CYS A 198 0.38 -10.30 13.23
C CYS A 198 0.31 -10.92 14.63
N ASP A 199 1.06 -12.00 14.91
CA ASP A 199 1.08 -12.67 16.23
C ASP A 199 1.96 -11.95 17.29
N THR A 200 2.58 -10.83 16.93
CA THR A 200 3.35 -10.03 17.87
C THR A 200 2.45 -8.99 18.53
N PRO A 201 2.19 -9.03 19.86
CA PRO A 201 1.48 -7.95 20.53
C PRO A 201 2.23 -6.65 20.26
N THR A 202 1.57 -5.77 19.51
CA THR A 202 2.10 -4.49 19.08
C THR A 202 2.30 -3.60 20.31
N THR A 203 3.51 -3.63 20.88
CA THR A 203 4.11 -2.35 21.26
C THR A 203 4.02 -1.48 20.00
N PRO A 204 3.44 -0.26 20.04
CA PRO A 204 3.33 0.59 18.84
C PRO A 204 4.66 0.51 18.12
N PRO A 205 4.70 0.21 16.79
CA PRO A 205 5.97 0.09 16.12
C PRO A 205 6.69 1.39 16.44
N THR A 206 7.80 1.30 17.16
CA THR A 206 8.85 2.25 16.89
C THR A 206 9.14 1.92 15.44
N VAL A 207 8.56 2.68 14.50
CA VAL A 207 9.04 2.73 13.13
C VAL A 207 10.53 2.95 13.33
N GLN A 208 11.30 1.86 13.19
CA GLN A 208 12.72 1.98 13.36
C GLN A 208 13.12 2.74 12.13
N ASN A 209 13.28 4.05 12.30
CA ASN A 209 13.60 4.96 11.22
C ASN A 209 14.67 4.32 10.33
N ALA A 210 14.33 4.03 9.09
CA ALA A 210 15.29 3.49 8.14
C ALA A 210 16.17 4.64 7.68
N ALA A 211 17.41 4.33 7.29
CA ALA A 211 18.23 5.35 6.65
C ALA A 211 17.81 5.45 5.17
N PRO A 212 17.74 6.67 4.61
CA PRO A 212 17.41 6.85 3.20
C PRO A 212 18.36 6.09 2.26
N VAL A 213 17.82 5.55 1.17
CA VAL A 213 18.61 4.96 0.10
C VAL A 213 19.03 6.06 -0.87
N VAL A 214 20.33 6.31 -0.96
CA VAL A 214 20.91 7.32 -1.87
C VAL A 214 21.56 6.65 -3.07
N VAL A 215 21.32 7.19 -4.26
CA VAL A 215 21.94 6.76 -5.51
C VAL A 215 22.49 7.98 -6.25
N ILE A 216 23.74 7.89 -6.70
CA ILE A 216 24.34 8.88 -7.61
C ILE A 216 24.18 8.36 -9.03
N ASP A 217 23.36 9.04 -9.84
CA ASP A 217 23.10 8.67 -11.23
C ASP A 217 24.13 9.32 -12.18
N HIS A 218 24.69 10.48 -11.82
CA HIS A 218 25.78 11.14 -12.54
C HIS A 218 26.52 12.12 -11.60
N PRO A 219 27.86 12.28 -11.67
CA PRO A 219 28.81 11.54 -12.51
C PRO A 219 28.95 10.06 -12.10
N GLY A 220 29.52 9.26 -12.99
CA GLY A 220 29.69 7.81 -12.77
C GLY A 220 30.97 7.46 -11.99
N GLU A 221 31.01 6.25 -11.42
CA GLU A 221 32.21 5.73 -10.76
C GLU A 221 33.39 5.60 -11.74
N GLY A 222 34.56 6.09 -11.32
CA GLY A 222 35.82 6.04 -12.08
C GLY A 222 35.89 6.99 -13.27
N GLU A 223 34.96 7.94 -13.37
CA GLU A 223 34.90 8.87 -14.49
C GLU A 223 36.11 9.81 -14.54
N VAL A 224 36.57 10.16 -15.75
CA VAL A 224 37.68 11.10 -15.96
C VAL A 224 37.18 12.32 -16.75
N ARG A 225 37.38 13.52 -16.22
CA ARG A 225 36.88 14.79 -16.79
C ARG A 225 37.99 15.82 -16.95
N LEU A 226 37.96 16.54 -18.07
CA LEU A 226 38.85 17.70 -18.30
C LEU A 226 38.32 18.91 -17.56
N ILE A 227 39.15 19.57 -16.75
CA ILE A 227 38.77 20.80 -16.04
C ILE A 227 38.38 21.93 -17.00
N SER A 228 38.87 21.89 -18.25
CA SER A 228 38.55 22.85 -19.31
C SER A 228 37.16 22.70 -19.93
N ASN A 229 36.44 21.60 -19.65
CA ASN A 229 35.09 21.36 -20.19
C ASN A 229 33.99 22.18 -19.48
N GLY A 230 34.33 22.86 -18.37
CA GLY A 230 33.37 23.64 -17.60
C GLY A 230 32.47 22.77 -16.71
N PRO A 231 31.40 23.36 -16.13
CA PRO A 231 30.56 22.68 -15.16
C PRO A 231 29.83 21.50 -15.80
N PHE A 232 29.64 20.45 -15.01
CA PHE A 232 28.90 19.26 -15.42
C PHE A 232 27.86 18.93 -14.35
N PRO A 233 26.78 18.22 -14.73
CA PRO A 233 25.69 17.96 -13.81
C PRO A 233 26.10 16.96 -12.75
N PHE A 234 25.58 17.14 -11.54
CA PHE A 234 25.48 16.15 -10.48
C PHE A 234 24.01 15.81 -10.38
N ILE A 235 23.68 14.52 -10.41
CA ILE A 235 22.31 14.02 -10.42
C ILE A 235 22.26 12.83 -9.48
N GLY A 236 21.34 12.86 -8.53
CA GLY A 236 21.12 11.75 -7.61
C GLY A 236 19.69 11.67 -7.12
N ARG A 237 19.37 10.52 -6.56
CA ARG A 237 18.08 10.19 -5.97
C ARG A 237 18.27 9.84 -4.51
N ALA A 238 17.27 10.17 -3.71
CA ALA A 238 17.19 9.73 -2.34
C ALA A 238 15.76 9.32 -2.05
N THR A 239 15.56 8.07 -1.66
CA THR A 239 14.24 7.54 -1.31
C THR A 239 14.31 6.89 0.05
N ASP A 240 13.34 7.23 0.87
CA ASP A 240 13.15 6.66 2.19
C ASP A 240 11.80 5.92 2.24
N ALA A 241 11.74 4.83 3.01
CA ALA A 241 10.53 4.00 3.06
C ALA A 241 9.40 4.69 3.83
N GLU A 242 9.76 5.50 4.83
CA GLU A 242 8.84 6.21 5.70
C GLU A 242 8.56 7.63 5.18
N ASP A 243 9.58 8.33 4.69
CA ASP A 243 9.50 9.74 4.28
C ASP A 243 9.33 9.96 2.77
N GLY A 244 9.47 8.92 1.95
CA GLY A 244 9.32 9.01 0.49
C GLY A 244 10.52 9.67 -0.21
N ASP A 245 10.25 10.56 -1.18
CA ASP A 245 11.32 11.20 -1.97
C ASP A 245 11.99 12.34 -1.21
N LEU A 246 13.28 12.16 -0.92
CA LEU A 246 14.14 13.11 -0.21
C LEU A 246 15.19 13.76 -1.11
N ALA A 247 15.13 13.57 -2.43
CA ALA A 247 16.18 14.02 -3.35
C ALA A 247 16.44 15.54 -3.30
N ALA A 248 15.42 16.34 -3.00
CA ALA A 248 15.55 17.79 -2.83
C ALA A 248 16.46 18.20 -1.64
N SER A 249 16.66 17.31 -0.67
CA SER A 249 17.44 17.54 0.55
C SER A 249 18.86 16.98 0.48
N LEU A 250 19.26 16.36 -0.64
CA LEU A 250 20.62 15.84 -0.80
C LEU A 250 21.66 16.95 -0.64
N ALA A 251 22.70 16.68 0.16
CA ALA A 251 23.89 17.50 0.29
C ALA A 251 25.07 16.78 -0.36
N TRP A 252 25.75 17.47 -1.28
CA TRP A 252 26.85 16.92 -2.07
C TRP A 252 28.17 17.51 -1.61
N SER A 253 29.16 16.66 -1.38
CA SER A 253 30.49 17.08 -0.97
C SER A 253 31.58 16.41 -1.81
N SER A 254 32.70 17.08 -1.95
CA SER A 254 33.93 16.53 -2.50
C SER A 254 35.00 16.44 -1.42
N SER A 255 35.80 15.38 -1.44
CA SER A 255 36.96 15.20 -0.54
C SER A 255 37.99 16.35 -0.59
N LEU A 256 38.01 17.14 -1.68
CA LEU A 256 38.95 18.24 -1.88
C LEU A 256 38.33 19.65 -1.70
N GLU A 257 37.01 19.80 -1.83
CA GLU A 257 36.33 21.11 -1.76
C GLU A 257 35.39 21.27 -0.57
N GLY A 258 34.99 20.17 0.07
CA GLY A 258 33.87 20.20 1.00
C GLY A 258 32.53 20.26 0.25
N LEU A 259 31.57 21.04 0.74
CA LEU A 259 30.22 21.12 0.15
C LEU A 259 30.27 21.76 -1.25
N ILE A 260 29.77 21.04 -2.25
CA ILE A 260 29.77 21.47 -3.67
C ILE A 260 28.36 21.77 -4.19
N GLY A 261 27.30 21.29 -3.53
CA GLY A 261 25.92 21.59 -3.93
C GLY A 261 24.86 20.91 -3.09
N VAL A 262 23.60 21.21 -3.40
CA VAL A 262 22.41 20.66 -2.75
C VAL A 262 21.33 20.32 -3.77
N GLY A 263 20.45 19.37 -3.42
CA GLY A 263 19.30 18.95 -4.20
C GLY A 263 19.57 17.79 -5.15
N ALA A 264 18.51 17.36 -5.85
CA ALA A 264 18.51 16.20 -6.74
C ALA A 264 19.40 16.40 -7.96
N SER A 265 19.57 17.66 -8.40
CA SER A 265 20.46 18.01 -9.49
C SER A 265 21.02 19.43 -9.40
N PHE A 266 22.31 19.60 -9.72
CA PHE A 266 22.96 20.91 -9.89
C PHE A 266 24.20 20.77 -10.79
N ASP A 267 24.67 21.87 -11.37
CA ASP A 267 25.91 21.89 -12.17
C ASP A 267 27.07 22.46 -11.34
N HIS A 268 28.23 21.79 -11.35
CA HIS A 268 29.45 22.28 -10.68
C HIS A 268 30.72 21.87 -11.42
N VAL A 269 31.83 22.57 -11.18
CA VAL A 269 33.17 22.18 -11.65
C VAL A 269 34.00 21.79 -10.44
N LEU A 270 34.52 20.56 -10.42
CA LEU A 270 35.42 20.15 -9.36
C LEU A 270 36.83 20.72 -9.54
N GLN A 271 37.41 21.23 -8.45
CA GLN A 271 38.75 21.81 -8.36
C GLN A 271 39.43 21.45 -7.03
N PRO A 272 40.77 21.33 -6.96
CA PRO A 272 41.74 21.35 -8.05
C PRO A 272 41.72 20.06 -8.88
N THR A 273 42.52 19.96 -9.94
CA THR A 273 42.75 18.68 -10.63
C THR A 273 43.26 17.60 -9.68
N GLY A 274 42.83 16.36 -9.88
CA GLY A 274 43.17 15.21 -9.04
C GLY A 274 41.99 14.26 -8.87
N ILE A 275 42.15 13.28 -7.98
CA ILE A 275 41.08 12.33 -7.65
C ILE A 275 40.18 12.96 -6.58
N HIS A 276 38.89 13.08 -6.91
CA HIS A 276 37.83 13.49 -6.00
C HIS A 276 37.03 12.26 -5.58
N VAL A 277 36.74 12.16 -4.28
CA VAL A 277 35.65 11.31 -3.79
C VAL A 277 34.47 12.24 -3.57
N VAL A 278 33.40 12.03 -4.33
CA VAL A 278 32.16 12.80 -4.21
C VAL A 278 31.16 11.98 -3.42
N THR A 279 30.62 12.56 -2.36
CA THR A 279 29.65 11.93 -1.46
C THR A 279 28.36 12.74 -1.48
N ALA A 280 27.25 12.06 -1.77
CA ALA A 280 25.91 12.58 -1.64
C ALA A 280 25.29 12.00 -0.36
N THR A 281 24.79 12.87 0.52
CA THR A 281 24.23 12.48 1.82
C THR A 281 22.88 13.16 2.02
N VAL A 282 21.92 12.45 2.61
CA VAL A 282 20.66 13.04 3.08
C VAL A 282 20.33 12.52 4.47
N THR A 283 19.65 13.33 5.25
CA THR A 283 19.10 12.96 6.56
C THR A 283 17.58 13.01 6.46
N ASP A 284 16.91 11.98 6.94
CA ASP A 284 15.45 11.89 7.00
C ASP A 284 14.86 12.78 8.12
N ALA A 285 13.54 12.83 8.24
CA ALA A 285 12.86 13.67 9.22
C ALA A 285 13.10 13.23 10.67
N ASP A 286 13.38 11.94 10.87
CA ASP A 286 13.60 11.29 12.16
C ASP A 286 15.10 11.22 12.57
N GLY A 287 16.00 11.71 11.70
CA GLY A 287 17.41 11.93 11.96
C GLY A 287 18.39 10.82 11.52
N ALA A 288 17.96 9.75 10.84
CA ALA A 288 18.90 8.81 10.23
C ALA A 288 19.41 9.35 8.90
N SER A 289 20.56 8.84 8.45
CA SER A 289 21.26 9.42 7.30
C SER A 289 21.72 8.34 6.32
N GLY A 290 21.37 8.55 5.06
CA GLY A 290 21.80 7.77 3.92
C GLY A 290 22.92 8.47 3.15
N SER A 291 23.84 7.71 2.55
CA SER A 291 24.84 8.29 1.66
C SER A 291 25.30 7.34 0.57
N ALA A 292 25.68 7.91 -0.57
CA ALA A 292 26.41 7.21 -1.63
C ALA A 292 27.68 8.00 -1.97
N SER A 293 28.70 7.30 -2.43
CA SER A 293 29.95 7.94 -2.86
C SER A 293 30.42 7.36 -4.18
N ILE A 294 31.02 8.24 -4.99
CA ILE A 294 31.72 7.87 -6.21
C ILE A 294 33.13 8.45 -6.22
N THR A 295 34.02 7.83 -6.97
CA THR A 295 35.36 8.35 -7.27
C THR A 295 35.40 8.88 -8.69
N LEU A 296 35.93 10.08 -8.91
CA LEU A 296 36.23 10.57 -10.26
C LEU A 296 37.54 11.36 -10.30
N GLU A 297 38.15 11.46 -11.48
CA GLU A 297 39.42 12.16 -11.69
C GLU A 297 39.23 13.40 -12.56
N MET A 298 39.67 14.55 -12.05
CA MET A 298 39.77 15.80 -12.79
C MET A 298 41.18 15.95 -13.35
N VAL A 299 41.31 15.99 -14.68
CA VAL A 299 42.60 16.16 -15.37
C VAL A 299 42.70 17.52 -16.06
N PRO A 300 43.93 18.05 -16.28
CA PRO A 300 44.14 19.36 -16.91
C PRO A 300 43.55 19.50 -18.33
#